data_AF-A0A953PDQ5-F1
#
_entry.id   AF-A0A953PDQ5-F1
#
_cell.length_a   1.000
_cell.length_b   1.000
_cell.length_c   1.000
_cell.angle_alpha   90.00
_cell.angle_beta   90.00
_cell.angle_gamma   90.00
#
_symmetry.space_group_name_H-M   'P 1'
#
loop_
_entity.id
_entity.type
_entity.pdbx_description
1 polymer ?
#
loop_
_entity_poly.entity_id
_entity_poly.type
_entity_poly.pdbx_seq_one_letter_code
_entity_poly.pdbx_strand_id
1 'polypeptide(L)'
;MLQQTFIHIPGIGKLTEQGLWEHGIQSWDDADRFEKRFGVLGARLQRKLDEYIPRSREAIKLKDAGFFERLSTLGEAWRLFPDFANECIYLDIETTGLSTVFDTVTMVGLYDGRKYEIFVDGENLQDLPKRLQKYSVIVTFNGSGFDLRFLRLAFPDLVLPPIHIDLRWVTRKLGMKGGLKEIEAKFGLRRTEDVVDLTGYDATVLWARYLRGDRGALRSLIQYNTEDVVHLKAIMEMAYDRLSKQTAEFLKNSAKAVFAGVAELPRVRRLGKHSAPATNPEGLVPRLLQRCLPAGVNPRIVGIDLTGSERRPTGWALMEGAEAATKTLRTDDELFNETVAADPDLVSIDSPLSLPEGWTDPEVPCGRPIYRKCELALKRMGISVFWCLLPTMKGLTTRGMRLTQRLRAAGLRVIESYPGAAQDLLGIPRKGSSLEELKWGLSRAGINGPFLHGKVTHDEVDAITSALVGLFYLADDYIALGNAAEDYLVVPRSLRINYRKLGDILAATGLDEIPMSGSMG
;
A
#
# COMPACT_ATOMS: atom_id res chain seq x y z
N MET A 1 -15.87 -7.61 30.00
CA MET A 1 -17.04 -7.69 29.11
C MET A 1 -17.32 -9.11 28.63
N LEU A 2 -16.32 -9.98 28.45
CA LEU A 2 -16.53 -11.32 27.88
C LEU A 2 -17.58 -12.14 28.64
N GLN A 3 -17.48 -12.20 29.96
CA GLN A 3 -18.43 -12.94 30.81
C GLN A 3 -19.84 -12.32 30.87
N GLN A 4 -20.02 -11.13 30.28
CA GLN A 4 -21.29 -10.40 30.23
C GLN A 4 -21.92 -10.45 28.84
N THR A 5 -21.25 -11.05 27.87
CA THR A 5 -21.69 -11.11 26.48
C THR A 5 -22.18 -12.51 26.13
N PHE A 6 -23.21 -12.59 25.28
CA PHE A 6 -23.80 -13.83 24.79
C PHE A 6 -23.75 -13.93 23.26
N ILE A 7 -23.37 -12.86 22.56
CA ILE A 7 -23.32 -12.82 21.08
C ILE A 7 -22.31 -13.78 20.45
N HIS A 8 -21.33 -14.29 21.21
CA HIS A 8 -20.43 -15.35 20.76
C HIS A 8 -21.14 -16.71 20.62
N ILE A 9 -22.31 -16.86 21.24
CA ILE A 9 -23.15 -18.06 21.10
C ILE A 9 -23.92 -17.98 19.78
N PRO A 10 -23.82 -19.01 18.90
CA PRO A 10 -24.52 -19.01 17.63
C PRO A 10 -26.02 -18.76 17.77
N GLY A 11 -26.56 -17.85 16.97
CA GLY A 11 -27.98 -17.47 16.97
C GLY A 11 -28.41 -16.53 18.10
N ILE A 12 -27.48 -16.03 18.91
CA ILE A 12 -27.71 -14.85 19.75
C ILE A 12 -27.13 -13.64 19.02
N GLY A 13 -27.96 -12.61 18.85
CA GLY A 13 -27.57 -11.30 18.29
C GLY A 13 -27.68 -10.20 19.33
N LYS A 14 -27.32 -8.96 18.96
CA LYS A 14 -27.33 -7.80 19.87
C LYS A 14 -28.68 -7.56 20.54
N LEU A 15 -29.77 -7.65 19.77
CA LEU A 15 -31.13 -7.47 20.30
C LEU A 15 -31.49 -8.55 21.33
N THR A 16 -31.11 -9.80 21.07
CA THR A 16 -31.35 -10.91 22.02
C THR A 16 -30.51 -10.76 23.28
N GLU A 17 -29.24 -10.35 23.15
CA GLU A 17 -28.37 -10.06 24.28
C GLU A 17 -28.92 -8.91 25.15
N GLN A 18 -29.38 -7.82 24.53
CA GLN A 18 -30.04 -6.72 25.23
C GLN A 18 -31.29 -7.20 25.97
N GLY A 19 -32.13 -8.01 25.32
CA GLY A 19 -33.28 -8.61 25.97
C GLY A 19 -32.91 -9.47 27.18
N LEU A 20 -31.83 -10.28 27.10
CA LEU A 20 -31.31 -11.04 28.25
C LEU A 20 -30.91 -10.11 29.41
N TRP A 21 -30.19 -9.03 29.11
CA TRP A 21 -29.75 -8.05 30.11
C TRP A 21 -30.94 -7.33 30.79
N GLU A 22 -31.95 -6.93 30.02
CA GLU A 22 -33.18 -6.28 30.51
C GLU A 22 -33.99 -7.20 31.44
N HIS A 23 -33.93 -8.52 31.22
CA HIS A 23 -34.57 -9.52 32.06
C HIS A 23 -33.70 -9.98 33.24
N GLY A 24 -32.54 -9.34 33.47
CA GLY A 24 -31.67 -9.61 34.61
C GLY A 24 -30.60 -10.68 34.41
N ILE A 25 -30.47 -11.24 33.19
CA ILE A 25 -29.38 -12.16 32.83
C ILE A 25 -28.21 -11.33 32.30
N GLN A 26 -27.48 -10.70 33.21
CA GLN A 26 -26.43 -9.71 32.89
C GLN A 26 -25.04 -10.32 32.72
N SER A 27 -24.86 -11.55 33.20
CA SER A 27 -23.62 -12.31 33.14
C SER A 27 -23.89 -13.79 32.93
N TRP A 28 -22.85 -14.53 32.59
CA TRP A 28 -22.92 -15.97 32.54
C TRP A 28 -23.32 -16.60 33.88
N ASP A 29 -22.93 -16.00 35.01
CA ASP A 29 -23.32 -16.48 36.34
C ASP A 29 -24.81 -16.20 36.64
N ASP A 30 -25.37 -15.12 36.08
CA ASP A 30 -26.80 -14.85 36.18
C ASP A 30 -27.60 -15.85 35.36
N ALA A 31 -27.10 -16.24 34.18
CA ALA A 31 -27.73 -17.25 33.33
C ALA A 31 -27.82 -18.61 34.05
N ASP A 32 -26.75 -19.02 34.75
CA ASP A 32 -26.72 -20.26 35.56
C ASP A 32 -27.71 -20.22 36.74
N ARG A 33 -28.13 -19.01 37.18
CA ARG A 33 -29.03 -18.80 38.33
C ARG A 33 -30.46 -18.43 37.93
N PHE A 34 -30.72 -18.20 36.65
CA PHE A 34 -31.95 -17.53 36.18
C PHE A 34 -33.23 -18.32 36.48
N GLU A 35 -33.22 -19.64 36.23
CA GLU A 35 -34.38 -20.52 36.47
C GLU A 35 -34.89 -20.44 37.92
N LYS A 36 -34.00 -20.17 38.87
CA LYS A 36 -34.34 -20.11 40.30
C LYS A 36 -35.05 -18.81 40.70
N ARG A 37 -35.09 -17.78 39.84
CA ARG A 37 -35.41 -16.40 40.29
C ARG A 37 -36.49 -15.70 39.46
N PHE A 38 -36.65 -15.98 38.15
CA PHE A 38 -37.52 -15.17 37.28
C PHE A 38 -38.35 -15.93 36.21
N GLY A 39 -38.16 -17.26 36.02
CA GLY A 39 -38.93 -18.07 35.07
C GLY A 39 -38.07 -18.83 34.05
N VAL A 40 -38.71 -19.45 33.04
CA VAL A 40 -38.06 -20.33 32.05
C VAL A 40 -37.83 -19.58 30.75
N LEU A 41 -36.59 -19.49 30.28
CA LEU A 41 -36.26 -19.02 28.92
C LEU A 41 -36.87 -19.97 27.88
N GLY A 42 -37.10 -19.48 26.64
CA GLY A 42 -37.50 -20.38 25.56
C GLY A 42 -36.54 -21.57 25.45
N ALA A 43 -37.05 -22.81 25.40
CA ALA A 43 -36.26 -24.04 25.54
C ALA A 43 -35.08 -24.18 24.56
N ARG A 44 -35.14 -23.50 23.40
CA ARG A 44 -34.03 -23.44 22.45
C ARG A 44 -32.88 -22.53 22.92
N LEU A 45 -33.21 -21.41 23.55
CA LEU A 45 -32.22 -20.48 24.08
C LEU A 45 -31.54 -21.07 25.33
N GLN A 46 -32.33 -21.64 26.26
CA GLN A 46 -31.80 -22.31 27.45
C GLN A 46 -30.76 -23.38 27.08
N ARG A 47 -31.11 -24.31 26.18
CA ARG A 47 -30.17 -25.34 25.70
C ARG A 47 -28.86 -24.77 25.15
N LYS A 48 -28.91 -23.63 24.44
CA LYS A 48 -27.69 -22.99 23.92
C LYS A 48 -26.86 -22.38 25.03
N LEU A 49 -27.49 -21.76 26.02
CA LEU A 49 -26.78 -21.24 27.18
C LEU A 49 -26.10 -22.40 27.93
N ASP A 50 -26.84 -23.45 28.26
CA ASP A 50 -26.32 -24.64 28.97
C ASP A 50 -25.16 -25.31 28.22
N GLU A 51 -25.20 -25.33 26.88
CA GLU A 51 -24.14 -25.90 26.06
C GLU A 51 -22.90 -24.99 25.99
N TYR A 52 -23.07 -23.69 25.71
CA TYR A 52 -21.95 -22.81 25.37
C TYR A 52 -21.31 -22.14 26.59
N ILE A 53 -22.06 -21.87 27.65
CA ILE A 53 -21.55 -21.17 28.85
C ILE A 53 -20.43 -21.94 29.56
N PRO A 54 -20.55 -23.27 29.81
CA PRO A 54 -19.46 -24.06 30.36
C PRO A 54 -18.23 -24.09 29.45
N ARG A 55 -18.45 -24.28 28.14
CA ARG A 55 -17.38 -24.29 27.13
C ARG A 55 -16.68 -22.93 27.03
N SER A 56 -17.41 -21.83 27.21
CA SER A 56 -16.84 -20.48 27.23
C SER A 56 -15.89 -20.27 28.41
N ARG A 57 -16.25 -20.80 29.60
CA ARG A 57 -15.36 -20.76 30.78
C ARG A 57 -14.13 -21.63 30.58
N GLU A 58 -14.30 -22.81 29.98
CA GLU A 58 -13.19 -23.69 29.65
C GLU A 58 -12.23 -23.03 28.64
N ALA A 59 -12.76 -22.39 27.60
CA ALA A 59 -11.96 -21.66 26.62
C ALA A 59 -11.12 -20.54 27.26
N ILE A 60 -11.67 -19.77 28.21
CA ILE A 60 -10.90 -18.78 28.99
C ILE A 60 -9.78 -19.46 29.78
N LYS A 61 -10.07 -20.56 30.48
CA LYS A 61 -9.06 -21.30 31.27
C LYS A 61 -7.94 -21.85 30.40
N LEU A 62 -8.27 -22.34 29.22
CA LEU A 62 -7.33 -22.90 28.24
C LEU A 62 -6.65 -21.84 27.36
N LYS A 63 -7.01 -20.55 27.53
CA LYS A 63 -6.53 -19.44 26.68
C LYS A 63 -6.82 -19.66 25.19
N ASP A 64 -7.91 -20.35 24.89
CA ASP A 64 -8.40 -20.57 23.54
C ASP A 64 -9.27 -19.38 23.10
N ALA A 65 -8.62 -18.35 22.56
CA ALA A 65 -9.34 -17.20 22.00
C ALA A 65 -10.13 -17.60 20.75
N GLY A 66 -9.72 -18.66 20.04
CA GLY A 66 -10.36 -19.13 18.80
C GLY A 66 -11.81 -19.56 19.01
N PHE A 67 -12.16 -20.07 20.19
CA PHE A 67 -13.55 -20.34 20.58
C PHE A 67 -14.46 -19.10 20.41
N PHE A 68 -13.92 -17.89 20.52
CA PHE A 68 -14.64 -16.63 20.41
C PHE A 68 -14.55 -15.97 19.03
N GLU A 69 -14.10 -16.67 17.98
CA GLU A 69 -13.90 -16.12 16.61
C GLU A 69 -15.14 -15.41 16.06
N ARG A 70 -16.34 -15.86 16.44
CA ARG A 70 -17.60 -15.19 16.09
C ARG A 70 -17.64 -13.72 16.52
N LEU A 71 -16.96 -13.34 17.60
CA LEU A 71 -16.86 -11.93 17.99
C LEU A 71 -16.09 -11.11 16.96
N SER A 72 -15.03 -11.67 16.35
CA SER A 72 -14.26 -11.00 15.29
C SER A 72 -15.13 -10.74 14.07
N THR A 73 -15.90 -11.74 13.62
CA THR A 73 -16.77 -11.61 12.44
C THR A 73 -17.89 -10.60 12.63
N LEU A 74 -18.33 -10.39 13.88
CA LEU A 74 -19.34 -9.38 14.25
C LEU A 74 -18.75 -8.01 14.58
N GLY A 75 -17.41 -7.86 14.55
CA GLY A 75 -16.72 -6.65 14.98
C GLY A 75 -16.91 -6.34 16.46
N GLU A 76 -17.10 -7.36 17.30
CA GLU A 76 -17.29 -7.30 18.75
C GLU A 76 -16.14 -7.96 19.54
N ALA A 77 -15.05 -8.34 18.86
CA ALA A 77 -13.87 -8.94 19.47
C ALA A 77 -13.22 -8.06 20.55
N TRP A 78 -13.45 -6.76 20.55
CA TRP A 78 -13.00 -5.87 21.63
C TRP A 78 -13.48 -6.32 23.03
N ARG A 79 -14.59 -7.08 23.13
CA ARG A 79 -15.17 -7.54 24.41
C ARG A 79 -14.32 -8.58 25.15
N LEU A 80 -13.50 -9.35 24.42
CA LEU A 80 -12.62 -10.39 24.98
C LEU A 80 -11.25 -9.85 25.42
N PHE A 81 -10.93 -8.60 25.07
CA PHE A 81 -9.58 -8.05 25.23
C PHE A 81 -8.98 -8.21 26.65
N PRO A 82 -9.67 -7.89 27.77
CA PRO A 82 -9.06 -8.01 29.09
C PRO A 82 -8.73 -9.45 29.47
N ASP A 83 -9.58 -10.41 29.09
CA ASP A 83 -9.42 -11.82 29.41
C ASP A 83 -8.26 -12.47 28.63
N PHE A 84 -7.87 -11.88 27.48
CA PHE A 84 -6.80 -12.34 26.60
C PHE A 84 -5.67 -11.32 26.40
N ALA A 85 -5.54 -10.34 27.29
CA ALA A 85 -4.58 -9.25 27.12
C ALA A 85 -3.12 -9.73 27.04
N ASN A 86 -2.79 -10.85 27.69
CA ASN A 86 -1.44 -11.44 27.67
C ASN A 86 -1.18 -12.28 26.41
N GLU A 87 -2.22 -12.59 25.64
CA GLU A 87 -2.19 -13.37 24.40
C GLU A 87 -2.32 -12.46 23.16
N CYS A 88 -2.35 -11.14 23.38
CA CYS A 88 -2.38 -10.11 22.35
C CYS A 88 -0.99 -9.79 21.78
N ILE A 89 -0.96 -9.54 20.48
CA ILE A 89 0.14 -8.85 19.80
C ILE A 89 -0.38 -7.63 19.05
N TYR A 90 0.25 -6.49 19.27
CA TYR A 90 0.03 -5.27 18.50
C TYR A 90 0.98 -5.27 17.31
N LEU A 91 0.43 -5.10 16.11
CA LEU A 91 1.16 -5.19 14.86
C LEU A 91 0.92 -3.95 14.02
N ASP A 92 2.01 -3.44 13.45
CA ASP A 92 2.03 -2.38 12.44
C ASP A 92 3.15 -2.66 11.43
N ILE A 93 2.92 -2.36 10.16
CA ILE A 93 3.90 -2.56 9.08
C ILE A 93 4.33 -1.26 8.43
N GLU A 94 5.56 -1.25 7.93
CA GLU A 94 6.03 -0.27 6.97
C GLU A 94 6.22 -0.94 5.61
N THR A 95 5.98 -0.19 4.55
CA THR A 95 6.05 -0.67 3.16
C THR A 95 6.83 0.30 2.29
N THR A 96 7.20 -0.12 1.08
CA THR A 96 7.80 0.79 0.09
C THR A 96 6.78 1.79 -0.50
N GLY A 97 5.49 1.61 -0.21
CA GLY A 97 4.37 2.38 -0.73
C GLY A 97 3.03 1.69 -0.44
N LEU A 98 1.95 2.12 -1.09
CA LEU A 98 0.59 1.70 -0.74
C LEU A 98 0.03 0.55 -1.60
N SER A 99 0.71 0.18 -2.69
CA SER A 99 0.22 -0.80 -3.65
C SER A 99 0.70 -2.21 -3.31
N THR A 100 -0.22 -3.07 -2.91
CA THR A 100 0.01 -4.53 -2.82
C THR A 100 0.33 -5.23 -4.17
N VAL A 101 0.58 -4.50 -5.25
CA VAL A 101 1.05 -5.04 -6.55
C VAL A 101 2.54 -4.75 -6.75
N PHE A 102 3.03 -3.62 -6.26
CA PHE A 102 4.41 -3.12 -6.51
C PHE A 102 5.22 -2.93 -5.24
N ASP A 103 4.51 -2.66 -4.15
CA ASP A 103 5.12 -2.38 -2.88
C ASP A 103 5.27 -3.65 -2.07
N THR A 104 6.34 -3.66 -1.30
CA THR A 104 6.73 -4.76 -0.44
C THR A 104 6.78 -4.28 1.00
N VAL A 105 6.66 -5.23 1.92
CA VAL A 105 6.82 -4.97 3.35
C VAL A 105 8.30 -4.74 3.63
N THR A 106 8.63 -3.57 4.17
CA THR A 106 10.01 -3.19 4.51
C THR A 106 10.35 -3.57 5.94
N MET A 107 9.39 -3.38 6.86
CA MET A 107 9.51 -3.85 8.22
C MET A 107 8.15 -4.09 8.89
N VAL A 108 8.17 -4.86 9.97
CA VAL A 108 7.02 -5.16 10.82
C VAL A 108 7.42 -4.98 12.28
N GLY A 109 6.67 -4.15 12.99
CA GLY A 109 6.74 -4.01 14.43
C GLY A 109 5.75 -4.91 15.13
N LEU A 110 6.22 -5.63 16.15
CA LEU A 110 5.39 -6.40 17.06
C LEU A 110 5.59 -5.88 18.49
N TYR A 111 4.50 -5.60 19.19
CA TYR A 111 4.52 -5.28 20.61
C TYR A 111 3.58 -6.20 21.38
N ASP A 112 4.06 -6.88 22.42
CA ASP A 112 3.23 -7.80 23.24
C ASP A 112 2.71 -7.16 24.54
N GLY A 113 2.81 -5.83 24.64
CA GLY A 113 2.51 -5.09 25.85
C GLY A 113 3.67 -4.97 26.84
N ARG A 114 4.81 -5.63 26.57
CA ARG A 114 6.03 -5.53 27.38
C ARG A 114 7.29 -5.31 26.53
N LYS A 115 7.39 -6.03 25.42
CA LYS A 115 8.56 -6.07 24.55
C LYS A 115 8.17 -5.70 23.13
N TYR A 116 8.95 -4.79 22.54
CA TYR A 116 8.95 -4.54 21.11
C TYR A 116 9.93 -5.48 20.41
N GLU A 117 9.49 -6.07 19.30
CA GLU A 117 10.28 -6.88 18.38
C GLU A 117 10.07 -6.37 16.97
N ILE A 118 11.17 -6.28 16.23
CA ILE A 118 11.17 -5.78 14.87
C ILE A 118 11.62 -6.87 13.91
N PHE A 119 10.97 -6.88 12.75
CA PHE A 119 11.25 -7.74 11.62
C PHE A 119 11.56 -6.85 10.40
N VAL A 120 12.76 -6.94 9.84
CA VAL A 120 13.21 -6.05 8.74
C VAL A 120 13.50 -6.87 7.49
N ASP A 121 13.06 -6.37 6.33
CA ASP A 121 13.35 -6.97 5.03
C ASP A 121 14.86 -7.07 4.77
N GLY A 122 15.27 -8.19 4.20
CA GLY A 122 16.69 -8.55 4.05
C GLY A 122 17.42 -8.95 5.34
N GLU A 123 16.77 -8.92 6.51
CA GLU A 123 17.34 -9.37 7.78
C GLU A 123 16.60 -10.58 8.36
N ASN A 124 15.51 -10.35 9.10
CA ASN A 124 14.79 -11.39 9.85
C ASN A 124 13.29 -11.44 9.53
N LEU A 125 12.82 -10.71 8.51
CA LEU A 125 11.40 -10.64 8.16
C LEU A 125 10.75 -12.01 7.90
N GLN A 126 11.53 -12.98 7.40
CA GLN A 126 11.09 -14.36 7.15
C GLN A 126 10.72 -15.14 8.43
N ASP A 127 11.17 -14.71 9.61
CA ASP A 127 10.82 -15.36 10.88
C ASP A 127 9.43 -14.95 11.42
N LEU A 128 8.81 -13.93 10.80
CA LEU A 128 7.54 -13.36 11.26
C LEU A 128 6.39 -14.39 11.37
N PRO A 129 6.13 -15.27 10.39
CA PRO A 129 5.02 -16.23 10.48
C PRO A 129 5.13 -17.13 11.71
N LYS A 130 6.34 -17.64 12.01
CA LYS A 130 6.60 -18.46 13.20
C LYS A 130 6.41 -17.66 14.49
N ARG A 131 6.72 -16.36 14.48
CA ARG A 131 6.54 -15.50 15.65
C ARG A 131 5.07 -15.27 15.97
N LEU A 132 4.23 -15.05 14.95
CA LEU A 132 2.81 -14.76 15.09
C LEU A 132 2.00 -15.95 15.62
N GLN A 133 2.41 -17.19 15.35
CA GLN A 133 1.77 -18.41 15.87
C GLN A 133 1.75 -18.51 17.41
N LYS A 134 2.55 -17.69 18.12
CA LYS A 134 2.58 -17.69 19.60
C LYS A 134 1.44 -16.88 20.25
N TYR A 135 0.62 -16.20 19.45
CA TYR A 135 -0.41 -15.30 19.91
C TYR A 135 -1.79 -15.78 19.49
N SER A 136 -2.80 -15.49 20.32
CA SER A 136 -4.19 -15.85 20.04
C SER A 136 -5.00 -14.66 19.55
N VAL A 137 -4.51 -13.44 19.78
CA VAL A 137 -5.17 -12.19 19.38
C VAL A 137 -4.15 -11.27 18.70
N ILE A 138 -4.50 -10.74 17.53
CA ILE A 138 -3.75 -9.68 16.85
C ILE A 138 -4.55 -8.38 16.84
N VAL A 139 -3.88 -7.28 17.18
CA VAL A 139 -4.45 -5.93 17.21
C VAL A 139 -3.70 -5.05 16.22
N THR A 140 -4.42 -4.38 15.34
CA THR A 140 -3.85 -3.50 14.29
C THR A 140 -4.68 -2.23 14.16
N PHE A 141 -4.17 -1.21 13.47
CA PHE A 141 -5.01 -0.11 12.97
C PHE A 141 -5.20 -0.23 11.46
N ASN A 142 -6.43 -0.45 10.99
CA ASN A 142 -6.74 -0.65 9.56
C ASN A 142 -6.08 -1.90 8.93
N GLY A 143 -5.67 -2.88 9.74
CA GLY A 143 -4.96 -4.06 9.25
C GLY A 143 -5.77 -4.92 8.28
N SER A 144 -7.10 -4.96 8.40
CA SER A 144 -7.96 -5.65 7.42
C SER A 144 -7.85 -5.03 6.02
N GLY A 145 -7.65 -3.71 5.95
CA GLY A 145 -7.59 -2.95 4.71
C GLY A 145 -6.17 -2.78 4.16
N PHE A 146 -5.14 -2.99 4.99
CA PHE A 146 -3.75 -2.69 4.67
C PHE A 146 -2.80 -3.78 5.17
N ASP A 147 -2.43 -3.79 6.45
CA ASP A 147 -1.34 -4.60 7.02
C ASP A 147 -1.47 -6.10 6.71
N LEU A 148 -2.60 -6.69 7.10
CA LEU A 148 -2.83 -8.13 6.94
C LEU A 148 -2.95 -8.52 5.46
N ARG A 149 -3.32 -7.58 4.58
CA ARG A 149 -3.34 -7.83 3.13
C ARG A 149 -1.93 -7.90 2.57
N PHE A 150 -1.06 -6.98 2.98
CA PHE A 150 0.36 -7.03 2.61
C PHE A 150 1.02 -8.30 3.15
N LEU A 151 0.81 -8.62 4.43
CA LEU A 151 1.41 -9.80 5.06
C LEU A 151 0.97 -11.12 4.42
N ARG A 152 -0.32 -11.30 4.10
CA ARG A 152 -0.81 -12.51 3.41
C ARG A 152 -0.21 -12.68 2.01
N LEU A 153 0.15 -11.59 1.34
CA LEU A 153 0.78 -11.63 0.02
C LEU A 153 2.29 -11.88 0.13
N ALA A 154 2.94 -11.27 1.12
CA ALA A 154 4.35 -11.48 1.39
C ALA A 154 4.64 -12.92 1.88
N PHE A 155 3.68 -13.52 2.59
CA PHE A 155 3.81 -14.85 3.20
C PHE A 155 2.59 -15.73 2.88
N PRO A 156 2.64 -16.52 1.80
CA PRO A 156 1.52 -17.37 1.38
C PRO A 156 1.04 -18.36 2.46
N ASP A 157 1.96 -18.87 3.29
CA ASP A 157 1.68 -19.84 4.36
C ASP A 157 1.43 -19.17 5.72
N LEU A 158 1.18 -17.86 5.75
CA LEU A 158 0.96 -17.13 6.99
C LEU A 158 -0.34 -17.54 7.68
N VAL A 159 -0.20 -18.16 8.85
CA VAL A 159 -1.28 -18.38 9.80
C VAL A 159 -1.34 -17.20 10.77
N LEU A 160 -2.42 -16.42 10.67
CA LEU A 160 -2.69 -15.31 11.59
C LEU A 160 -3.31 -15.82 12.89
N PRO A 161 -3.14 -15.09 14.01
CA PRO A 161 -3.91 -15.35 15.22
C PRO A 161 -5.42 -15.39 14.93
N PRO A 162 -6.18 -16.31 15.55
CA PRO A 162 -7.58 -16.56 15.21
C PRO A 162 -8.49 -15.36 15.49
N ILE A 163 -8.10 -14.48 16.42
CA ILE A 163 -8.84 -13.26 16.73
C ILE A 163 -8.09 -12.05 16.18
N HIS A 164 -8.80 -11.24 15.41
CA HIS A 164 -8.32 -9.94 14.93
C HIS A 164 -9.17 -8.81 15.49
N ILE A 165 -8.53 -7.85 16.16
CA ILE A 165 -9.14 -6.60 16.59
C ILE A 165 -8.56 -5.45 15.76
N ASP A 166 -9.36 -4.94 14.82
CA ASP A 166 -8.98 -3.77 14.02
C ASP A 166 -9.52 -2.49 14.66
N LEU A 167 -8.59 -1.70 15.21
CA LEU A 167 -8.89 -0.48 15.97
C LEU A 167 -9.57 0.60 15.13
N ARG A 168 -9.42 0.60 13.80
CA ARG A 168 -10.16 1.52 12.94
C ARG A 168 -11.67 1.33 13.09
N TRP A 169 -12.13 0.09 13.22
CA TRP A 169 -13.55 -0.23 13.38
C TRP A 169 -14.02 -0.13 14.82
N VAL A 170 -13.16 -0.47 15.79
CA VAL A 170 -13.45 -0.29 17.22
C VAL A 170 -13.67 1.20 17.53
N THR A 171 -12.76 2.07 17.10
CA THR A 171 -12.86 3.52 17.37
C THR A 171 -14.00 4.21 16.61
N ARG A 172 -14.40 3.68 15.45
CA ARG A 172 -15.63 4.12 14.76
C ARG A 172 -16.90 3.91 15.58
N LYS A 173 -16.97 2.87 16.41
CA LYS A 173 -18.11 2.67 17.33
C LYS A 173 -18.19 3.79 18.38
N LEU A 174 -17.06 4.43 18.70
CA LEU A 174 -16.98 5.60 19.57
C LEU A 174 -17.21 6.93 18.81
N GLY A 175 -17.65 6.89 17.55
CA GLY A 175 -17.86 8.07 16.71
C GLY A 175 -16.56 8.69 16.15
N MET A 176 -15.41 8.02 16.29
CA MET A 176 -14.12 8.54 15.83
C MET A 176 -13.79 8.04 14.42
N LYS A 177 -13.35 8.95 13.55
CA LYS A 177 -12.89 8.68 12.17
C LYS A 177 -11.54 9.34 11.95
N GLY A 178 -10.71 8.82 11.04
CA GLY A 178 -9.40 9.39 10.71
C GLY A 178 -8.32 8.31 10.60
N GLY A 179 -7.09 8.74 10.27
CA GLY A 179 -5.88 7.91 10.40
C GLY A 179 -5.46 7.71 11.86
N LEU A 180 -4.44 6.88 12.11
CA LEU A 180 -3.97 6.57 13.47
C LEU A 180 -3.62 7.84 14.27
N LYS A 181 -2.85 8.77 13.68
CA LYS A 181 -2.49 10.05 14.31
C LYS A 181 -3.69 10.90 14.72
N GLU A 182 -4.74 10.95 13.90
CA GLU A 182 -5.97 11.68 14.26
C GLU A 182 -6.70 11.02 15.42
N ILE A 183 -6.67 9.68 15.48
CA ILE A 183 -7.28 8.92 16.57
C ILE A 183 -6.48 9.09 17.86
N GLU A 184 -5.14 9.03 17.81
CA GLU A 184 -4.25 9.33 18.93
C GLU A 184 -4.56 10.70 19.54
N ALA A 185 -4.64 11.74 18.70
CA ALA A 185 -5.00 13.09 19.13
C ALA A 185 -6.37 13.16 19.82
N LYS A 186 -7.38 12.44 19.29
CA LYS A 186 -8.73 12.35 19.89
C LYS A 186 -8.75 11.60 21.23
N PHE A 187 -7.78 10.73 21.47
CA PHE A 187 -7.55 10.10 22.76
C PHE A 187 -6.63 10.92 23.68
N GLY A 188 -6.01 12.00 23.19
CA GLY A 188 -5.08 12.83 23.95
C GLY A 188 -3.68 12.23 24.08
N LEU A 189 -3.34 11.26 23.21
CA LEU A 189 -2.00 10.69 23.13
C LEU A 189 -1.07 11.66 22.40
N ARG A 190 0.20 11.73 22.84
CA ARG A 190 1.22 12.59 22.26
C ARG A 190 2.40 11.74 21.83
N ARG A 191 2.89 12.00 20.61
CA ARG A 191 4.13 11.42 20.08
C ARG A 191 5.34 12.19 20.58
N THR A 192 6.52 11.58 20.48
CA THR A 192 7.78 12.30 20.74
C THR A 192 8.05 13.34 19.64
N GLU A 193 8.82 14.38 19.97
CA GLU A 193 9.16 15.46 19.01
C GLU A 193 9.89 14.91 17.77
N ASP A 194 10.64 13.83 17.90
CA ASP A 194 11.42 13.23 16.82
C ASP A 194 10.56 12.59 15.71
N VAL A 195 9.30 12.23 16.01
CA VAL A 195 8.42 11.53 15.06
C VAL A 195 7.04 12.19 14.86
N VAL A 196 6.78 13.30 15.54
CA VAL A 196 5.48 13.98 15.48
C VAL A 196 5.10 14.37 14.05
N ASP A 197 6.08 14.80 13.25
CA ASP A 197 5.90 15.26 11.88
C ASP A 197 6.05 14.14 10.83
N LEU A 198 6.55 12.96 11.21
CA LEU A 198 6.77 11.86 10.26
C LEU A 198 5.46 11.25 9.78
N THR A 199 5.24 11.20 8.48
CA THR A 199 4.10 10.55 7.85
C THR A 199 4.46 9.16 7.32
N GLY A 200 3.47 8.35 6.94
CA GLY A 200 3.73 7.09 6.23
C GLY A 200 4.47 7.29 4.90
N TYR A 201 4.45 8.49 4.32
CA TYR A 201 5.29 8.82 3.18
C TYR A 201 6.76 9.00 3.60
N ASP A 202 7.02 9.70 4.71
CA ASP A 202 8.37 9.88 5.23
C ASP A 202 9.00 8.53 5.62
N ALA A 203 8.20 7.55 6.05
CA ALA A 203 8.64 6.19 6.28
C ALA A 203 9.27 5.55 5.02
N THR A 204 8.68 5.76 3.83
CA THR A 204 9.25 5.28 2.55
C THR A 204 10.60 5.96 2.24
N VAL A 205 10.74 7.25 2.56
CA VAL A 205 11.98 8.02 2.38
C VAL A 205 13.06 7.56 3.34
N LEU A 206 12.71 7.30 4.61
CA LEU A 206 13.62 6.76 5.61
C LEU A 206 14.15 5.37 5.20
N TRP A 207 13.27 4.52 4.65
CA TRP A 207 13.69 3.23 4.10
C TRP A 207 14.66 3.40 2.92
N ALA A 208 14.35 4.28 1.96
CA ALA A 208 15.24 4.55 0.82
C ALA A 208 16.61 5.07 1.28
N ARG A 209 16.66 5.97 2.27
CA ARG A 209 17.89 6.44 2.91
C ARG A 209 18.67 5.30 3.57
N TYR A 210 17.99 4.42 4.29
CA TYR A 210 18.63 3.25 4.92
C TYR A 210 19.31 2.34 3.88
N LEU A 211 18.65 2.07 2.76
CA LEU A 211 19.24 1.30 1.66
C LEU A 211 20.50 1.95 1.08
N ARG A 212 20.69 3.27 1.26
CA ARG A 212 21.93 4.00 0.90
C ARG A 212 23.00 4.00 1.99
N GLY A 213 22.82 3.21 3.05
CA GLY A 213 23.74 3.12 4.18
C GLY A 213 23.46 4.10 5.32
N ASP A 214 22.40 4.91 5.25
CA ASP A 214 22.00 5.80 6.35
C ASP A 214 21.35 5.00 7.49
N ARG A 215 22.19 4.51 8.40
CA ARG A 215 21.73 3.80 9.61
C ARG A 215 20.93 4.70 10.55
N GLY A 216 21.04 6.03 10.42
CA GLY A 216 20.23 6.98 11.17
C GLY A 216 18.77 6.95 10.72
N ALA A 217 18.55 6.87 9.41
CA ALA A 217 17.22 6.77 8.84
C ALA A 217 16.48 5.50 9.28
N LEU A 218 17.16 4.34 9.33
CA LEU A 218 16.56 3.13 9.90
C LEU A 218 16.18 3.33 11.36
N ARG A 219 17.03 3.94 12.20
CA ARG A 219 16.68 4.18 13.61
C ARG A 219 15.42 5.04 13.76
N SER A 220 15.28 6.09 12.95
CA SER A 220 14.08 6.92 12.94
C SER A 220 12.84 6.16 12.48
N LEU A 221 12.97 5.28 11.46
CA LEU A 221 11.88 4.43 11.00
C LEU A 221 11.42 3.44 12.08
N ILE A 222 12.37 2.82 12.78
CA ILE A 222 12.08 1.92 13.90
C ILE A 222 11.37 2.68 15.02
N GLN A 223 11.84 3.88 15.36
CA GLN A 223 11.23 4.72 16.39
C GLN A 223 9.77 5.07 16.03
N TYR A 224 9.53 5.46 14.78
CA TYR A 224 8.20 5.77 14.26
C TYR A 224 7.23 4.58 14.43
N ASN A 225 7.62 3.41 13.93
CA ASN A 225 6.82 2.19 14.04
C ASN A 225 6.67 1.69 15.49
N THR A 226 7.68 1.91 16.35
CA THR A 226 7.59 1.56 17.79
C THR A 226 6.49 2.37 18.48
N GLU A 227 6.40 3.67 18.20
CA GLU A 227 5.33 4.52 18.73
C GLU A 227 3.96 4.07 18.23
N ASP A 228 3.84 3.71 16.95
CA ASP A 228 2.59 3.22 16.37
C ASP A 228 2.09 2.00 17.16
N VAL A 229 2.89 0.93 17.31
CA VAL A 229 2.46 -0.30 18.01
C VAL A 229 2.24 -0.12 19.51
N VAL A 230 2.99 0.76 20.18
CA VAL A 230 2.78 1.08 21.61
C VAL A 230 1.46 1.85 21.79
N HIS A 231 1.16 2.78 20.89
CA HIS A 231 -0.11 3.51 20.92
C HIS A 231 -1.30 2.64 20.54
N LEU A 232 -1.15 1.61 19.69
CA LEU A 232 -2.23 0.63 19.47
C LEU A 232 -2.70 0.00 20.79
N LYS A 233 -1.78 -0.32 21.70
CA LYS A 233 -2.13 -0.81 23.05
C LYS A 233 -2.93 0.21 23.83
N ALA A 234 -2.42 1.44 23.93
CA ALA A 234 -3.10 2.51 24.65
C ALA A 234 -4.51 2.75 24.10
N ILE A 235 -4.66 2.83 22.77
CA ILE A 235 -5.95 3.01 22.10
C ILE A 235 -6.88 1.83 22.38
N MET A 236 -6.39 0.59 22.33
CA MET A 236 -7.21 -0.59 22.66
C MET A 236 -7.77 -0.52 24.08
N GLU A 237 -6.92 -0.21 25.06
CA GLU A 237 -7.32 -0.10 26.47
C GLU A 237 -8.32 1.05 26.69
N MET A 238 -8.03 2.23 26.15
CA MET A 238 -8.94 3.39 26.25
C MET A 238 -10.27 3.15 25.52
N ALA A 239 -10.23 2.50 24.35
CA ALA A 239 -11.43 2.19 23.59
C ALA A 239 -12.28 1.14 24.32
N TYR A 240 -11.65 0.12 24.91
CA TYR A 240 -12.33 -0.86 25.76
C TYR A 240 -13.03 -0.17 26.95
N ASP A 241 -12.34 0.71 27.66
CA ASP A 241 -12.89 1.43 28.82
C ASP A 241 -14.11 2.29 28.45
N ARG A 242 -14.08 2.95 27.28
CA ARG A 242 -15.23 3.75 26.80
C ARG A 242 -16.38 2.88 26.28
N LEU A 243 -16.09 1.85 25.49
CA LEU A 243 -17.11 0.97 24.91
C LEU A 243 -17.80 0.10 25.96
N SER A 244 -17.05 -0.42 26.93
CA SER A 244 -17.61 -1.21 28.03
C SER A 244 -18.59 -0.36 28.84
N LYS A 245 -18.24 0.89 29.16
CA LYS A 245 -19.15 1.84 29.81
C LYS A 245 -20.42 2.08 29.00
N GLN A 246 -20.31 2.39 27.71
CA GLN A 246 -21.47 2.63 26.83
C GLN A 246 -22.34 1.37 26.62
N THR A 247 -21.73 0.19 26.58
CA THR A 247 -22.43 -1.07 26.27
C THR A 247 -23.12 -1.65 27.50
N ALA A 248 -22.53 -1.48 28.67
CA ALA A 248 -22.95 -2.07 29.93
C ALA A 248 -23.29 -1.02 30.99
N GLU A 249 -23.95 0.07 30.60
CA GLU A 249 -24.36 1.15 31.52
C GLU A 249 -25.20 0.64 32.70
N PHE A 250 -25.97 -0.44 32.49
CA PHE A 250 -26.80 -1.09 33.51
C PHE A 250 -25.99 -1.77 34.62
N LEU A 251 -24.72 -2.10 34.37
CA LEU A 251 -23.80 -2.63 35.37
C LEU A 251 -23.18 -1.45 36.14
N LYS A 252 -23.91 -0.95 37.15
CA LYS A 252 -23.53 0.21 37.99
C LYS A 252 -22.15 0.10 38.68
N ASN A 253 -21.49 -1.06 38.62
CA ASN A 253 -20.15 -1.35 39.16
C ASN A 253 -19.18 -1.89 38.08
N SER A 254 -19.28 -1.45 36.82
CA SER A 254 -18.49 -2.03 35.74
C SER A 254 -16.97 -1.93 35.97
N ALA A 255 -16.30 -3.01 35.53
CA ALA A 255 -14.89 -3.38 35.66
C ALA A 255 -13.87 -2.24 35.90
N LYS A 256 -12.85 -2.52 36.74
CA LYS A 256 -11.66 -1.66 36.87
C LYS A 256 -11.18 -1.25 35.48
N ALA A 257 -10.95 0.06 35.31
CA ALA A 257 -10.37 0.60 34.08
C ALA A 257 -9.10 -0.18 33.72
N VAL A 258 -9.00 -0.60 32.46
CA VAL A 258 -7.86 -1.37 31.97
C VAL A 258 -6.73 -0.44 31.58
N PHE A 259 -7.05 0.78 31.14
CA PHE A 259 -6.03 1.76 30.81
C PHE A 259 -5.28 2.23 32.06
N ALA A 260 -3.98 1.95 32.11
CA ALA A 260 -3.08 2.32 33.19
C ALA A 260 -2.08 3.44 32.79
N GLY A 261 -2.18 3.97 31.57
CA GLY A 261 -1.22 4.89 30.98
C GLY A 261 -0.55 4.32 29.73
N VAL A 262 0.19 5.18 29.02
CA VAL A 262 1.04 4.74 27.90
C VAL A 262 2.31 4.15 28.47
N ALA A 263 2.69 2.94 28.01
CA ALA A 263 3.94 2.32 28.42
C ALA A 263 5.14 3.16 27.95
N GLU A 264 6.22 3.18 28.74
CA GLU A 264 7.49 3.74 28.26
C GLU A 264 7.94 3.03 26.98
N LEU A 265 8.55 3.78 26.07
CA LEU A 265 9.00 3.22 24.80
C LEU A 265 10.07 2.16 25.07
N PRO A 266 9.84 0.90 24.66
CA PRO A 266 10.75 -0.18 24.93
C PRO A 266 12.09 0.06 24.22
N ARG A 267 13.20 -0.30 24.89
CA ARG A 267 14.52 -0.20 24.28
C ARG A 267 14.60 -1.12 23.06
N VAL A 268 14.86 -0.53 21.89
CA VAL A 268 15.13 -1.27 20.66
C VAL A 268 16.36 -2.17 20.89
N ARG A 269 16.20 -3.49 20.68
CA ARG A 269 17.35 -4.40 20.71
C ARG A 269 18.33 -4.00 19.61
N ARG A 270 19.63 -4.02 19.90
CA ARG A 270 20.67 -3.87 18.86
C ARG A 270 20.43 -4.94 17.80
N LEU A 271 19.98 -4.51 16.63
CA LEU A 271 20.06 -5.31 15.42
C LEU A 271 21.53 -5.65 15.14
N GLY A 272 21.76 -6.76 14.43
CA GLY A 272 23.10 -7.24 14.10
C GLY A 272 23.92 -6.24 13.28
N LYS A 273 25.13 -6.62 12.85
CA LYS A 273 25.87 -5.81 11.86
C LYS A 273 25.03 -5.75 10.57
N HIS A 274 24.27 -4.67 10.41
CA HIS A 274 23.47 -4.38 9.22
C HIS A 274 24.36 -4.44 7.98
N SER A 275 24.10 -5.40 7.11
CA SER A 275 24.36 -5.27 5.68
C SER A 275 23.09 -4.72 5.06
N ALA A 276 23.15 -3.52 4.47
CA ALA A 276 22.04 -3.05 3.64
C ALA A 276 21.70 -4.16 2.63
N PRO A 277 20.42 -4.51 2.44
CA PRO A 277 20.04 -5.43 1.39
C PRO A 277 20.63 -4.93 0.08
N ALA A 278 21.32 -5.80 -0.66
CA ALA A 278 21.84 -5.49 -1.98
C ALA A 278 20.68 -5.39 -2.98
N THR A 279 19.84 -4.37 -2.87
CA THR A 279 18.98 -3.93 -3.98
C THR A 279 19.78 -2.93 -4.79
N ASN A 280 20.87 -3.39 -5.37
CA ASN A 280 21.59 -2.63 -6.39
C ASN A 280 20.90 -2.93 -7.72
N PRO A 281 20.26 -1.94 -8.38
CA PRO A 281 20.04 -1.98 -9.82
C PRO A 281 21.36 -1.81 -10.60
N GLU A 282 22.51 -2.19 -10.01
CA GLU A 282 23.77 -2.26 -10.74
C GLU A 282 23.58 -3.23 -11.90
N GLY A 283 23.66 -2.69 -13.12
CA GLY A 283 23.48 -3.47 -14.33
C GLY A 283 22.06 -3.46 -14.91
N LEU A 284 21.10 -2.66 -14.45
CA LEU A 284 19.77 -2.59 -15.10
C LEU A 284 19.87 -2.13 -16.56
N VAL A 285 20.33 -0.89 -16.80
CA VAL A 285 20.52 -0.35 -18.15
C VAL A 285 21.53 -1.20 -18.94
N PRO A 286 22.71 -1.56 -18.41
CA PRO A 286 23.62 -2.48 -19.10
C PRO A 286 22.97 -3.80 -19.56
N ARG A 287 22.12 -4.41 -18.74
CA ARG A 287 21.39 -5.65 -19.09
C ARG A 287 20.33 -5.41 -20.17
N LEU A 288 19.62 -4.29 -20.13
CA LEU A 288 18.65 -3.95 -21.17
C LEU A 288 19.35 -3.70 -22.50
N LEU A 289 20.46 -2.96 -22.49
CA LEU A 289 21.25 -2.68 -23.70
C LEU A 289 21.74 -3.95 -24.40
N GLN A 290 22.09 -5.00 -23.66
CA GLN A 290 22.44 -6.30 -24.23
C GLN A 290 21.30 -6.97 -25.03
N ARG A 291 20.05 -6.51 -24.88
CA ARG A 291 18.86 -7.07 -25.54
C ARG A 291 18.34 -6.23 -26.72
N CYS A 292 18.73 -4.95 -26.84
CA CYS A 292 18.02 -4.00 -27.70
C CYS A 292 18.49 -3.93 -29.16
N LEU A 293 19.76 -4.20 -29.46
CA LEU A 293 20.33 -4.08 -30.82
C LEU A 293 21.57 -5.00 -30.97
N PRO A 294 22.06 -5.27 -32.19
CA PRO A 294 23.30 -6.01 -32.40
C PRO A 294 24.48 -5.41 -31.62
N ALA A 295 25.42 -6.26 -31.19
CA ALA A 295 26.58 -5.83 -30.41
C ALA A 295 27.35 -4.69 -31.10
N GLY A 296 27.53 -3.56 -30.39
CA GLY A 296 28.30 -2.40 -30.87
C GLY A 296 27.49 -1.21 -31.37
N VAL A 297 26.15 -1.28 -31.38
CA VAL A 297 25.27 -0.14 -31.70
C VAL A 297 24.50 0.28 -30.45
N ASN A 298 24.62 1.55 -30.07
CA ASN A 298 23.86 2.12 -28.96
C ASN A 298 22.49 2.60 -29.48
N PRO A 299 21.37 2.14 -28.89
CA PRO A 299 20.06 2.64 -29.27
C PRO A 299 19.94 4.13 -28.93
N ARG A 300 19.33 4.87 -29.85
CA ARG A 300 19.01 6.31 -29.71
C ARG A 300 17.52 6.44 -29.43
N ILE A 301 17.19 6.84 -28.21
CA ILE A 301 15.81 6.95 -27.76
C ILE A 301 15.54 8.39 -27.36
N VAL A 302 14.51 8.99 -27.95
CA VAL A 302 14.01 10.29 -27.51
C VAL A 302 12.88 10.08 -26.52
N GLY A 303 13.03 10.64 -25.32
CA GLY A 303 11.97 10.74 -24.31
C GLY A 303 11.39 12.15 -24.26
N ILE A 304 10.08 12.28 -24.13
CA ILE A 304 9.36 13.57 -24.08
C ILE A 304 8.42 13.57 -22.87
N ASP A 305 8.57 14.54 -21.96
CA ASP A 305 7.58 14.84 -20.91
C ASP A 305 6.72 16.03 -21.36
N LEU A 306 5.61 15.71 -22.04
CA LEU A 306 4.83 16.70 -22.78
C LEU A 306 3.96 17.52 -21.85
N THR A 307 3.99 18.85 -22.00
CA THR A 307 3.05 19.73 -21.30
C THR A 307 1.78 19.98 -22.11
N GLY A 308 0.66 20.29 -21.45
CA GLY A 308 -0.63 20.46 -22.12
C GLY A 308 -0.76 21.67 -23.05
N SER A 309 0.24 22.56 -23.12
CA SER A 309 0.23 23.73 -24.01
C SER A 309 1.64 24.30 -24.18
N GLU A 310 1.92 24.92 -25.34
CA GLU A 310 3.21 25.59 -25.65
C GLU A 310 3.55 26.79 -24.75
N ARG A 311 2.57 27.28 -23.96
CA ARG A 311 2.83 28.33 -22.95
C ARG A 311 3.81 27.85 -21.88
N ARG A 312 3.81 26.54 -21.60
CA ARG A 312 4.72 25.89 -20.66
C ARG A 312 5.78 25.13 -21.45
N PRO A 313 7.05 25.18 -21.04
CA PRO A 313 8.08 24.35 -21.64
C PRO A 313 7.74 22.86 -21.45
N THR A 314 8.28 22.02 -22.33
CA THR A 314 8.22 20.55 -22.35
C THR A 314 9.63 20.02 -22.12
N GLY A 315 9.73 18.96 -21.32
CA GLY A 315 10.98 18.24 -21.13
C GLY A 315 11.27 17.35 -22.33
N TRP A 316 12.50 17.39 -22.81
CA TRP A 316 12.97 16.54 -23.90
C TRP A 316 14.31 15.92 -23.51
N ALA A 317 14.50 14.64 -23.79
CA ALA A 317 15.74 13.93 -23.53
C ALA A 317 16.12 13.05 -24.72
N LEU A 318 17.40 13.04 -25.07
CA LEU A 318 18.00 12.03 -25.93
C LEU A 318 18.85 11.11 -25.07
N MET A 319 18.54 9.82 -25.10
CA MET A 319 19.34 8.77 -24.49
C MET A 319 20.01 7.96 -25.59
N GLU A 320 21.34 7.96 -25.60
CA GLU A 320 22.16 7.16 -26.51
C GLU A 320 22.92 6.11 -25.68
N GLY A 321 22.43 4.87 -25.73
CA GLY A 321 22.91 3.81 -24.84
C GLY A 321 22.60 4.12 -23.37
N ALA A 322 23.64 4.42 -22.59
CA ALA A 322 23.53 4.75 -21.17
C ALA A 322 23.70 6.26 -20.87
N GLU A 323 23.99 7.08 -21.89
CA GLU A 323 24.21 8.52 -21.72
C GLU A 323 22.96 9.29 -22.12
N ALA A 324 22.52 10.20 -21.27
CA ALA A 324 21.34 11.04 -21.50
C ALA A 324 21.67 12.53 -21.48
N ALA A 325 21.15 13.25 -22.47
CA ALA A 325 21.19 14.71 -22.55
C ALA A 325 19.76 15.26 -22.58
N THR A 326 19.54 16.42 -21.96
CA THR A 326 18.21 17.03 -21.85
C THR A 326 18.14 18.40 -22.50
N LYS A 327 16.94 18.77 -22.93
CA LYS A 327 16.57 20.10 -23.42
C LYS A 327 15.20 20.48 -22.89
N THR A 328 14.98 21.79 -22.80
CA THR A 328 13.68 22.38 -22.53
C THR A 328 13.17 23.03 -23.82
N LEU A 329 12.08 22.50 -24.38
CA LEU A 329 11.52 22.95 -25.67
C LEU A 329 10.10 23.50 -25.48
N ARG A 330 9.68 24.52 -26.22
CA ARG A 330 8.37 25.16 -26.00
C ARG A 330 7.35 24.76 -27.05
N THR A 331 7.69 24.92 -28.32
CA THR A 331 6.70 24.77 -29.41
C THR A 331 6.68 23.35 -29.97
N ASP A 332 5.57 22.98 -30.58
CA ASP A 332 5.42 21.69 -31.27
C ASP A 332 6.39 21.58 -32.46
N ASP A 333 6.72 22.70 -33.11
CA ASP A 333 7.71 22.74 -34.19
C ASP A 333 9.14 22.53 -33.66
N GLU A 334 9.51 23.15 -32.54
CA GLU A 334 10.79 22.90 -31.87
C GLU A 334 10.91 21.42 -31.47
N LEU A 335 9.88 20.87 -30.83
CA LEU A 335 9.84 19.45 -30.42
C LEU A 335 9.99 18.52 -31.62
N PHE A 336 9.24 18.78 -32.70
CA PHE A 336 9.29 17.96 -33.91
C PHE A 336 10.66 18.03 -34.58
N ASN A 337 11.17 19.24 -34.84
CA ASN A 337 12.44 19.43 -35.54
C ASN A 337 13.61 18.85 -34.76
N GLU A 338 13.67 19.07 -33.45
CA GLU A 338 14.72 18.52 -32.59
C GLU A 338 14.65 16.99 -32.53
N THR A 339 13.44 16.42 -32.42
CA THR A 339 13.24 14.96 -32.38
C THR A 339 13.63 14.30 -33.71
N VAL A 340 13.28 14.90 -34.84
CA VAL A 340 13.67 14.39 -36.16
C VAL A 340 15.18 14.52 -36.37
N ALA A 341 15.78 15.66 -35.99
CA ALA A 341 17.21 15.88 -36.12
C ALA A 341 18.04 14.93 -35.23
N ALA A 342 17.47 14.45 -34.12
CA ALA A 342 18.12 13.46 -33.26
C ALA A 342 18.22 12.06 -33.88
N ASP A 343 17.50 11.79 -34.97
CA ASP A 343 17.46 10.48 -35.67
C ASP A 343 17.32 9.28 -34.71
N PRO A 344 16.19 9.18 -33.97
CA PRO A 344 16.02 8.15 -32.96
C PRO A 344 15.49 6.83 -33.54
N ASP A 345 15.92 5.72 -32.94
CA ASP A 345 15.33 4.39 -33.16
C ASP A 345 13.89 4.32 -32.61
N LEU A 346 13.60 5.12 -31.57
CA LEU A 346 12.32 5.17 -30.89
C LEU A 346 12.07 6.52 -30.23
N VAL A 347 10.82 6.98 -30.29
CA VAL A 347 10.31 8.11 -29.51
C VAL A 347 9.34 7.59 -28.44
N SER A 348 9.57 7.95 -27.19
CA SER A 348 8.73 7.65 -26.03
C SER A 348 8.13 8.96 -25.51
N ILE A 349 6.81 9.02 -25.36
CA ILE A 349 6.10 10.26 -24.98
C ILE A 349 5.29 10.02 -23.71
N ASP A 350 5.44 10.89 -22.71
CA ASP A 350 4.55 10.99 -21.53
C ASP A 350 3.33 11.85 -21.88
N SER A 351 2.36 11.23 -22.54
CA SER A 351 1.06 11.83 -22.82
C SER A 351 0.09 10.75 -23.31
N PRO A 352 -1.21 10.86 -23.03
CA PRO A 352 -2.21 10.08 -23.75
C PRO A 352 -2.10 10.29 -25.27
N LEU A 353 -1.88 9.21 -26.01
CA LEU A 353 -1.72 9.24 -27.48
C LEU A 353 -2.98 8.83 -28.22
N SER A 354 -4.07 8.60 -27.50
CA SER A 354 -5.34 8.10 -28.01
C SER A 354 -6.51 8.57 -27.15
N LEU A 355 -7.73 8.40 -27.66
CA LEU A 355 -8.96 8.61 -26.91
C LEU A 355 -9.48 7.29 -26.34
N PRO A 356 -10.31 7.33 -25.29
CA PRO A 356 -11.06 6.15 -24.85
C PRO A 356 -11.99 5.63 -25.94
N GLU A 357 -12.24 4.32 -25.91
CA GLU A 357 -13.09 3.65 -26.88
C GLU A 357 -14.48 4.32 -26.96
N GLY A 358 -14.89 4.66 -28.19
CA GLY A 358 -16.16 5.35 -28.46
C GLY A 358 -16.09 6.88 -28.42
N TRP A 359 -14.96 7.49 -28.07
CA TRP A 359 -14.73 8.92 -28.23
C TRP A 359 -14.10 9.26 -29.58
N THR A 360 -14.60 10.32 -30.22
CA THR A 360 -14.04 10.87 -31.46
C THR A 360 -13.56 12.31 -31.31
N ASP A 361 -14.09 13.04 -30.33
CA ASP A 361 -13.74 14.43 -30.03
C ASP A 361 -13.69 14.64 -28.50
N PRO A 362 -12.53 15.01 -27.93
CA PRO A 362 -12.38 15.34 -26.51
C PRO A 362 -13.34 16.41 -25.99
N GLU A 363 -13.82 17.32 -26.85
CA GLU A 363 -14.67 18.45 -26.48
C GLU A 363 -16.16 18.16 -26.56
N VAL A 364 -16.58 17.04 -27.14
CA VAL A 364 -17.98 16.66 -27.29
C VAL A 364 -18.32 15.49 -26.35
N PRO A 365 -19.02 15.72 -25.22
CA PRO A 365 -19.38 14.66 -24.31
C PRO A 365 -20.30 13.63 -24.99
N CYS A 366 -19.92 12.36 -24.91
CA CYS A 366 -20.67 11.25 -25.52
C CYS A 366 -21.31 10.30 -24.50
N GLY A 367 -21.30 10.65 -23.21
CA GLY A 367 -21.84 9.81 -22.12
C GLY A 367 -21.02 8.55 -21.82
N ARG A 368 -19.84 8.39 -22.43
CA ARG A 368 -18.89 7.30 -22.19
C ARG A 368 -17.89 7.68 -21.09
N PRO A 369 -17.20 6.70 -20.47
CA PRO A 369 -16.12 6.98 -19.52
C PRO A 369 -15.04 7.90 -20.10
N ILE A 370 -14.51 8.80 -19.28
CA ILE A 370 -13.48 9.79 -19.67
C ILE A 370 -12.04 9.24 -19.55
N TYR A 371 -11.89 7.93 -19.37
CA TYR A 371 -10.63 7.25 -19.13
C TYR A 371 -10.50 6.04 -20.05
N ARG A 372 -9.27 5.69 -20.41
CA ARG A 372 -8.88 4.50 -21.17
C ARG A 372 -8.71 3.29 -20.25
N LYS A 373 -8.75 2.08 -20.81
CA LYS A 373 -8.54 0.85 -20.04
C LYS A 373 -7.13 0.78 -19.43
N CYS A 374 -6.12 1.36 -20.07
CA CYS A 374 -4.76 1.45 -19.53
C CYS A 374 -4.71 2.24 -18.20
N GLU A 375 -5.40 3.38 -18.15
CA GLU A 375 -5.48 4.22 -16.95
C GLU A 375 -6.30 3.53 -15.85
N LEU A 376 -7.38 2.84 -16.21
CA LEU A 376 -8.17 2.04 -15.27
C LEU A 376 -7.32 0.93 -14.65
N ALA A 377 -6.50 0.24 -15.44
CA ALA A 377 -5.58 -0.76 -14.94
C ALA A 377 -4.54 -0.16 -14.00
N LEU A 378 -3.89 0.96 -14.37
CA LEU A 378 -2.96 1.67 -13.48
C LEU A 378 -3.61 2.01 -12.14
N LYS A 379 -4.85 2.54 -12.12
CA LYS A 379 -5.58 2.80 -10.86
C LYS A 379 -5.82 1.52 -10.05
N ARG A 380 -6.23 0.43 -10.67
CA ARG A 380 -6.47 -0.86 -9.98
C ARG A 380 -5.18 -1.50 -9.48
N MET A 381 -4.09 -1.23 -10.17
CA MET A 381 -2.74 -1.56 -9.74
C MET A 381 -2.25 -0.66 -8.60
N GLY A 382 -3.01 0.37 -8.19
CA GLY A 382 -2.63 1.29 -7.12
C GLY A 382 -1.67 2.41 -7.55
N ILE A 383 -1.38 2.53 -8.86
CA ILE A 383 -0.63 3.66 -9.41
C ILE A 383 -1.57 4.84 -9.61
N SER A 384 -1.16 6.01 -9.09
CA SER A 384 -1.92 7.23 -9.34
C SER A 384 -1.74 7.68 -10.78
N VAL A 385 -2.85 7.91 -11.47
CA VAL A 385 -2.90 8.43 -12.85
C VAL A 385 -4.09 9.39 -12.99
N PHE A 386 -4.02 10.32 -13.93
CA PHE A 386 -5.13 11.19 -14.32
C PHE A 386 -5.85 10.62 -15.54
N TRP A 387 -7.16 10.76 -15.61
CA TRP A 387 -7.92 10.36 -16.80
C TRP A 387 -7.62 11.30 -17.96
N CYS A 388 -7.39 10.73 -19.15
CA CYS A 388 -7.01 11.49 -20.35
C CYS A 388 -8.00 12.60 -20.73
N LEU A 389 -9.30 12.44 -20.41
CA LEU A 389 -10.33 13.44 -20.73
C LEU A 389 -10.83 14.24 -19.51
N LEU A 390 -10.09 14.24 -18.39
CA LEU A 390 -10.31 15.26 -17.36
C LEU A 390 -10.10 16.66 -17.98
N PRO A 391 -10.86 17.70 -17.56
CA PRO A 391 -10.77 19.03 -18.17
C PRO A 391 -9.34 19.60 -18.22
N THR A 392 -8.53 19.32 -17.21
CA THR A 392 -7.12 19.76 -17.14
C THR A 392 -6.17 18.94 -18.01
N MET A 393 -6.58 17.74 -18.44
CA MET A 393 -5.79 16.79 -19.23
C MET A 393 -6.11 16.83 -20.72
N LYS A 394 -7.31 17.26 -21.12
CA LYS A 394 -7.73 17.30 -22.54
C LYS A 394 -6.71 17.99 -23.45
N GLY A 395 -6.17 19.13 -23.03
CA GLY A 395 -5.15 19.85 -23.79
C GLY A 395 -3.88 19.02 -24.03
N LEU A 396 -3.44 18.26 -23.02
CA LEU A 396 -2.31 17.35 -23.13
C LEU A 396 -2.61 16.17 -24.05
N THR A 397 -3.77 15.53 -23.91
CA THR A 397 -4.24 14.42 -24.76
C THR A 397 -4.30 14.84 -26.23
N THR A 398 -4.97 15.95 -26.54
CA THR A 398 -5.08 16.46 -27.92
C THR A 398 -3.71 16.82 -28.50
N ARG A 399 -2.82 17.44 -27.69
CA ARG A 399 -1.45 17.76 -28.12
C ARG A 399 -0.63 16.51 -28.37
N GLY A 400 -0.72 15.51 -27.50
CA GLY A 400 -0.02 14.21 -27.61
C GLY A 400 -0.41 13.46 -28.88
N MET A 401 -1.71 13.37 -29.16
CA MET A 401 -2.24 12.77 -30.39
C MET A 401 -1.72 13.48 -31.64
N ARG A 402 -1.77 14.82 -31.69
CA ARG A 402 -1.29 15.61 -32.84
C ARG A 402 0.22 15.43 -33.07
N LEU A 403 1.01 15.55 -32.01
CA LEU A 403 2.48 15.40 -32.10
C LEU A 403 2.84 13.98 -32.58
N THR A 404 2.18 12.96 -32.03
CA THR A 404 2.39 11.56 -32.43
C THR A 404 2.02 11.31 -33.89
N GLN A 405 0.89 11.85 -34.36
CA GLN A 405 0.51 11.73 -35.77
C GLN A 405 1.59 12.33 -36.69
N ARG A 406 2.13 13.51 -36.33
CA ARG A 406 3.17 14.20 -37.09
C ARG A 406 4.50 13.43 -37.10
N LEU A 407 4.93 12.91 -35.95
CA LEU A 407 6.15 12.11 -35.83
C LEU A 407 6.04 10.78 -36.61
N ARG A 408 4.91 10.07 -36.48
CA ARG A 408 4.64 8.84 -37.24
C ARG A 408 4.61 9.10 -38.75
N ALA A 409 4.05 10.23 -39.20
CA ALA A 409 4.06 10.63 -40.61
C ALA A 409 5.47 10.93 -41.14
N ALA A 410 6.41 11.31 -40.27
CA ALA A 410 7.83 11.47 -40.61
C ALA A 410 8.61 10.14 -40.58
N GLY A 411 7.94 9.01 -40.36
CA GLY A 411 8.55 7.67 -40.35
C GLY A 411 9.09 7.21 -39.00
N LEU A 412 8.91 8.01 -37.92
CA LEU A 412 9.40 7.66 -36.60
C LEU A 412 8.48 6.66 -35.88
N ARG A 413 9.09 5.74 -35.12
CA ARG A 413 8.36 4.84 -34.21
C ARG A 413 8.06 5.58 -32.91
N VAL A 414 6.80 5.57 -32.49
CA VAL A 414 6.34 6.30 -31.29
C VAL A 414 5.54 5.39 -30.37
N ILE A 415 5.90 5.37 -29.09
CA ILE A 415 5.16 4.69 -28.01
C ILE A 415 4.66 5.69 -26.96
N GLU A 416 3.57 5.32 -26.30
CA GLU A 416 3.12 5.99 -25.08
C GLU A 416 3.85 5.41 -23.87
N SER A 417 4.29 6.28 -22.97
CA SER A 417 4.92 5.92 -21.71
C SER A 417 4.31 6.68 -20.56
N TYR A 418 4.56 6.23 -19.33
CA TYR A 418 4.22 6.98 -18.14
C TYR A 418 5.38 6.94 -17.12
N PRO A 419 6.27 7.96 -17.09
CA PRO A 419 7.38 8.10 -16.15
C PRO A 419 7.01 7.84 -14.70
N GLY A 420 5.87 8.35 -14.24
CA GLY A 420 5.40 8.14 -12.87
C GLY A 420 5.11 6.67 -12.55
N ALA A 421 4.60 5.88 -13.51
CA ALA A 421 4.45 4.44 -13.32
C ALA A 421 5.81 3.74 -13.37
N ALA A 422 6.67 4.10 -14.32
CA ALA A 422 8.01 3.51 -14.44
C ALA A 422 8.84 3.72 -13.16
N GLN A 423 8.77 4.91 -12.57
CA GLN A 423 9.41 5.25 -11.30
C GLN A 423 8.97 4.31 -10.17
N ASP A 424 7.66 4.14 -9.98
CA ASP A 424 7.12 3.22 -8.97
C ASP A 424 7.57 1.78 -9.21
N LEU A 425 7.47 1.31 -10.46
CA LEU A 425 7.77 -0.08 -10.83
C LEU A 425 9.25 -0.44 -10.65
N LEU A 426 10.14 0.53 -10.89
CA LEU A 426 11.58 0.36 -10.78
C LEU A 426 12.12 0.72 -9.39
N GLY A 427 11.28 1.26 -8.50
CA GLY A 427 11.71 1.74 -7.19
C GLY A 427 12.56 3.01 -7.25
N ILE A 428 12.35 3.83 -8.29
CA ILE A 428 12.99 5.13 -8.45
C ILE A 428 12.06 6.17 -7.78
N PRO A 429 12.56 7.02 -6.85
CA PRO A 429 11.73 8.04 -6.22
C PRO A 429 11.08 8.99 -7.23
N ARG A 430 9.80 9.33 -7.03
CA ARG A 430 9.06 10.25 -7.92
C ARG A 430 9.54 11.69 -7.75
N LYS A 431 9.21 12.54 -8.74
CA LYS A 431 9.45 14.00 -8.68
C LYS A 431 8.91 14.70 -7.44
N GLY A 432 7.79 14.23 -6.88
CA GLY A 432 7.20 14.79 -5.65
C GLY A 432 8.03 14.55 -4.39
N SER A 433 9.04 13.67 -4.45
CA SER A 433 9.93 13.33 -3.33
C SER A 433 11.13 14.25 -3.23
N SER A 434 11.91 14.35 -4.29
CA SER A 434 13.06 15.22 -4.40
C SER A 434 13.63 15.07 -5.81
N LEU A 435 13.92 16.18 -6.48
CA LEU A 435 14.57 16.16 -7.80
C LEU A 435 15.92 15.42 -7.74
N GLU A 436 16.69 15.63 -6.67
CA GLU A 436 17.98 14.97 -6.49
C GLU A 436 17.83 13.46 -6.31
N GLU A 437 16.81 13.01 -5.59
CA GLU A 437 16.55 11.57 -5.41
C GLU A 437 16.15 10.88 -6.72
N LEU A 438 15.37 11.55 -7.56
CA LEU A 438 15.02 11.06 -8.88
C LEU A 438 16.28 10.95 -9.78
N LYS A 439 17.13 11.99 -9.80
CA LYS A 439 18.40 11.98 -10.55
C LYS A 439 19.31 10.82 -10.14
N TRP A 440 19.50 10.64 -8.82
CA TRP A 440 20.32 9.55 -8.31
C TRP A 440 19.69 8.17 -8.55
N GLY A 441 18.36 8.05 -8.53
CA GLY A 441 17.66 6.82 -8.89
C GLY A 441 17.94 6.40 -10.35
N LEU A 442 17.93 7.35 -11.28
CA LEU A 442 18.29 7.10 -12.69
C LEU A 442 19.78 6.74 -12.84
N SER A 443 20.67 7.42 -12.11
CA SER A 443 22.10 7.07 -12.07
C SER A 443 22.33 5.64 -11.61
N ARG A 444 21.64 5.20 -10.56
CA ARG A 444 21.70 3.83 -10.05
C ARG A 444 21.16 2.80 -11.03
N ALA A 445 20.16 3.18 -11.84
CA ALA A 445 19.69 2.33 -12.93
C ALA A 445 20.75 2.17 -14.04
N GLY A 446 21.78 3.02 -14.06
CA GLY A 446 22.88 2.99 -15.01
C GLY A 446 22.80 4.08 -16.08
N ILE A 447 22.03 5.15 -15.85
CA ILE A 447 21.93 6.29 -16.77
C ILE A 447 22.85 7.41 -16.28
N ASN A 448 23.80 7.81 -17.12
CA ASN A 448 24.70 8.91 -16.86
C ASN A 448 24.37 10.12 -17.74
N GLY A 449 24.94 11.26 -17.40
CA GLY A 449 24.85 12.45 -18.23
C GLY A 449 24.97 13.76 -17.44
N PRO A 450 24.93 14.90 -18.15
CA PRO A 450 25.08 16.23 -17.54
C PRO A 450 24.01 16.54 -16.47
N PHE A 451 22.84 15.89 -16.55
CA PHE A 451 21.73 16.12 -15.62
C PHE A 451 22.08 15.84 -14.15
N LEU A 452 23.08 14.98 -13.88
CA LEU A 452 23.51 14.63 -12.51
C LEU A 452 24.09 15.83 -11.75
N HIS A 453 24.81 16.71 -12.45
CA HIS A 453 25.53 17.83 -11.84
C HIS A 453 25.05 19.20 -12.34
N GLY A 454 24.29 19.22 -13.44
CA GLY A 454 23.72 20.43 -14.03
C GLY A 454 22.41 20.88 -13.37
N LYS A 455 21.99 22.09 -13.72
CA LYS A 455 20.63 22.57 -13.45
C LYS A 455 19.69 21.93 -14.46
N VAL A 456 18.75 21.13 -13.98
CA VAL A 456 17.69 20.50 -14.77
C VAL A 456 16.34 20.70 -14.11
N THR A 457 15.28 20.69 -14.90
CA THR A 457 13.90 20.75 -14.43
C THR A 457 13.35 19.35 -14.13
N HIS A 458 12.23 19.27 -13.42
CA HIS A 458 11.53 17.99 -13.23
C HIS A 458 11.12 17.36 -14.55
N ASP A 459 10.62 18.17 -15.49
CA ASP A 459 10.12 17.69 -16.76
C ASP A 459 11.25 17.09 -17.62
N GLU A 460 12.46 17.67 -17.57
CA GLU A 460 13.65 17.09 -18.21
C GLU A 460 14.03 15.73 -17.64
N VAL A 461 13.94 15.55 -16.31
CA VAL A 461 14.29 14.27 -15.68
C VAL A 461 13.20 13.22 -15.88
N ASP A 462 11.93 13.63 -15.95
CA ASP A 462 10.83 12.74 -16.38
C ASP A 462 10.95 12.37 -17.87
N ALA A 463 11.49 13.25 -18.72
CA ALA A 463 11.82 12.93 -20.11
C ALA A 463 12.93 11.87 -20.21
N ILE A 464 13.95 11.90 -19.34
CA ILE A 464 14.93 10.80 -19.24
C ILE A 464 14.25 9.49 -18.81
N THR A 465 13.34 9.57 -17.84
CA THR A 465 12.57 8.39 -17.41
C THR A 465 11.71 7.83 -18.55
N SER A 466 11.11 8.70 -19.36
CA SER A 466 10.38 8.30 -20.57
C SER A 466 11.31 7.60 -21.58
N ALA A 467 12.51 8.11 -21.81
CA ALA A 467 13.50 7.43 -22.66
C ALA A 467 13.91 6.06 -22.09
N LEU A 468 14.02 5.92 -20.77
CA LEU A 468 14.25 4.63 -20.12
C LEU A 468 13.10 3.64 -20.38
N VAL A 469 11.84 4.08 -20.38
CA VAL A 469 10.70 3.22 -20.78
C VAL A 469 10.86 2.76 -22.24
N GLY A 470 11.30 3.65 -23.13
CA GLY A 470 11.66 3.29 -24.50
C GLY A 470 12.74 2.20 -24.59
N LEU A 471 13.72 2.21 -23.68
CA LEU A 471 14.74 1.16 -23.62
C LEU A 471 14.16 -0.19 -23.20
N PHE A 472 13.25 -0.22 -22.22
CA PHE A 472 12.52 -1.44 -21.87
C PHE A 472 11.69 -1.98 -23.04
N TYR A 473 11.09 -1.08 -23.83
CA TYR A 473 10.34 -1.46 -25.02
C TYR A 473 11.25 -2.10 -26.09
N LEU A 474 12.39 -1.47 -26.40
CA LEU A 474 13.36 -2.05 -27.35
C LEU A 474 13.96 -3.38 -26.87
N ALA A 475 14.08 -3.57 -25.54
CA ALA A 475 14.58 -4.81 -24.94
C ALA A 475 13.55 -5.95 -24.92
N ASP A 476 12.30 -5.70 -25.31
CA ASP A 476 11.15 -6.59 -25.10
C ASP A 476 11.00 -6.99 -23.61
N ASP A 477 11.17 -6.01 -22.71
CA ASP A 477 11.09 -6.19 -21.25
C ASP A 477 10.04 -5.27 -20.63
N TYR A 478 8.84 -5.26 -21.23
CA TYR A 478 7.77 -4.33 -20.85
C TYR A 478 6.43 -5.04 -20.60
N ILE A 479 5.46 -4.25 -20.14
CA ILE A 479 4.03 -4.57 -20.05
C ILE A 479 3.29 -3.52 -20.86
N ALA A 480 2.47 -3.97 -21.81
CA ALA A 480 1.58 -3.11 -22.59
C ALA A 480 0.23 -3.05 -21.87
N LEU A 481 -0.14 -1.90 -21.32
CA LEU A 481 -1.44 -1.69 -20.69
C LEU A 481 -2.35 -1.00 -21.70
N GLY A 482 -3.46 -1.63 -22.06
CA GLY A 482 -4.40 -1.09 -23.04
C GLY A 482 -4.98 -2.17 -23.92
N ASN A 483 -5.53 -1.74 -25.04
CA ASN A 483 -6.03 -2.63 -26.08
C ASN A 483 -5.82 -1.95 -27.43
N ALA A 484 -5.92 -2.71 -28.51
CA ALA A 484 -5.69 -2.20 -29.85
C ALA A 484 -6.57 -0.99 -30.24
N ALA A 485 -7.78 -0.83 -29.68
CA ALA A 485 -8.66 0.29 -30.00
C ALA A 485 -8.24 1.61 -29.32
N GLU A 486 -7.53 1.54 -28.20
CA GLU A 486 -7.10 2.70 -27.40
C GLU A 486 -5.57 2.89 -27.42
N ASP A 487 -4.84 2.20 -28.29
CA ASP A 487 -3.37 2.08 -28.22
C ASP A 487 -2.89 1.51 -26.86
N TYR A 488 -1.60 1.21 -26.74
CA TYR A 488 -1.02 0.68 -25.51
C TYR A 488 -0.13 1.71 -24.81
N LEU A 489 -0.32 1.85 -23.50
CA LEU A 489 0.61 2.53 -22.60
C LEU A 489 1.67 1.53 -22.15
N VAL A 490 2.94 1.83 -22.44
CA VAL A 490 4.07 0.96 -22.11
C VAL A 490 4.59 1.27 -20.70
N VAL A 491 4.76 0.24 -19.89
CA VAL A 491 5.44 0.32 -18.59
C VAL A 491 6.51 -0.77 -18.45
N PRO A 492 7.58 -0.55 -17.67
CA PRO A 492 8.62 -1.56 -17.46
C PRO A 492 8.10 -2.86 -16.83
N ARG A 493 8.64 -3.99 -17.25
CA ARG A 493 8.53 -5.24 -16.51
C ARG A 493 9.43 -5.14 -15.26
N SER A 494 8.98 -5.64 -14.11
CA SER A 494 9.73 -5.55 -12.86
C SER A 494 9.51 -6.80 -12.01
N LEU A 495 10.60 -7.32 -11.44
CA LEU A 495 10.57 -8.47 -10.53
C LEU A 495 9.77 -8.20 -9.25
N ARG A 496 9.46 -6.93 -8.96
CA ARG A 496 8.62 -6.53 -7.82
C ARG A 496 7.12 -6.74 -8.06
N ILE A 497 6.72 -6.96 -9.32
CA ILE A 497 5.31 -7.10 -9.68
C ILE A 497 4.82 -8.50 -9.35
N ASN A 498 3.72 -8.58 -8.60
CA ASN A 498 2.96 -9.82 -8.50
C ASN A 498 2.17 -10.08 -9.79
N TYR A 499 2.79 -10.75 -10.76
CA TYR A 499 2.21 -10.99 -12.10
C TYR A 499 0.90 -11.77 -12.09
N ARG A 500 0.70 -12.68 -11.13
CA ARG A 500 -0.57 -13.40 -10.98
C ARG A 500 -1.70 -12.43 -10.69
N LYS A 501 -1.51 -11.60 -9.66
CA LYS A 501 -2.49 -10.60 -9.26
C LYS A 501 -2.69 -9.52 -10.32
N LEU A 502 -1.61 -9.15 -11.03
CA LEU A 502 -1.74 -8.27 -12.18
C LEU A 502 -2.61 -8.92 -13.25
N GLY A 503 -2.41 -10.19 -13.58
CA GLY A 503 -3.28 -10.96 -14.47
C GLY A 503 -4.75 -10.91 -14.05
N ASP A 504 -5.05 -11.13 -12.76
CA ASP A 504 -6.41 -11.02 -12.23
C ASP A 504 -7.01 -9.61 -12.41
N ILE A 505 -6.21 -8.56 -12.19
CA ILE A 505 -6.61 -7.15 -12.37
C ILE A 505 -6.91 -6.87 -13.85
N LEU A 506 -6.03 -7.32 -14.75
CA LEU A 506 -6.13 -7.06 -16.18
C LEU A 506 -7.33 -7.78 -16.80
N ALA A 507 -7.57 -9.03 -16.40
CA ALA A 507 -8.75 -9.80 -16.77
C ALA A 507 -10.04 -9.06 -16.37
N ALA A 508 -10.08 -8.50 -15.15
CA ALA A 508 -11.22 -7.72 -14.69
C ALA A 508 -11.39 -6.37 -15.41
N THR A 509 -10.37 -5.86 -16.12
CA THR A 509 -10.44 -4.60 -16.89
C THR A 509 -10.75 -4.81 -18.38
N GLY A 510 -10.82 -6.06 -18.86
CA GLY A 510 -11.02 -6.34 -20.28
C GLY A 510 -9.85 -5.87 -21.15
N LEU A 511 -8.63 -6.03 -20.63
CA LEU A 511 -7.36 -5.81 -21.33
C LEU A 511 -6.86 -7.12 -21.95
N ASP A 512 -6.05 -7.01 -23.01
CA ASP A 512 -5.41 -8.18 -23.63
C ASP A 512 -4.50 -8.88 -22.60
N GLU A 513 -4.42 -10.22 -22.65
CA GLU A 513 -3.62 -11.00 -21.69
C GLU A 513 -2.16 -10.56 -21.73
N ILE A 514 -1.50 -10.47 -20.55
CA ILE A 514 -0.05 -10.33 -20.52
C ILE A 514 0.52 -11.57 -21.19
N PRO A 515 1.41 -11.45 -22.19
CA PRO A 515 2.20 -12.58 -22.64
C PRO A 515 2.97 -13.12 -21.45
N MET A 516 2.50 -14.23 -20.90
CA MET A 516 3.23 -15.03 -19.93
C MET A 516 4.49 -15.47 -20.66
N SER A 517 5.59 -14.73 -20.48
CA SER A 517 6.89 -15.12 -21.02
C SER A 517 7.15 -16.54 -20.55
N GLY A 518 7.39 -17.43 -21.51
CA GLY A 518 7.53 -18.86 -21.29
C GLY A 518 8.45 -19.19 -20.12
N SER A 519 8.18 -20.35 -19.52
CA SER A 519 9.06 -21.05 -18.59
C SER A 519 10.53 -20.72 -18.84
N MET A 520 11.14 -19.91 -17.96
CA MET A 520 12.58 -19.94 -17.79
C MET A 520 12.90 -21.32 -17.20
N GLY A 521 13.34 -22.22 -18.08
CA GLY A 521 14.09 -23.42 -17.70
C GLY A 521 15.52 -23.07 -17.34
#